data_AF-A0A967FDU1-F1
#
_entry.id   AF-A0A967FDU1-F1
#
_cell.length_a   1.000
_cell.length_b   1.000
_cell.length_c   1.000
_cell.angle_alpha   90.00
_cell.angle_beta   90.00
_cell.angle_gamma   90.00
#
_symmetry.space_group_name_H-M   'P 1'
#
loop_
_entity.id
_entity.type
_entity.pdbx_description
1 polymer ?
#
loop_
_entity_poly.entity_id
_entity_poly.type
_entity_poly.pdbx_seq_one_letter_code
_entity_poly.pdbx_strand_id
1 'polypeptide(L)'
;MQWRSGTKYLTAGLHDIMVTMFEWGGGQGLQVEVDGPGIPRMPIPNEVLFLPDAPDADLNGDGIVNFLDYADILNSYVDTVLWPSGEDLL
;
A
#
# COMPACT_ATOMS: atom_id res chain seq x y z
N MET A 1 14.31 -21.17 -11.55
CA MET A 1 13.54 -19.93 -11.75
C MET A 1 12.63 -20.13 -12.96
N GLN A 2 11.31 -20.07 -12.78
CA GLN A 2 10.34 -20.25 -13.88
C GLN A 2 9.81 -18.87 -14.29
N TRP A 3 9.70 -18.62 -15.59
CA TRP A 3 9.08 -17.41 -16.12
C TRP A 3 7.67 -17.71 -16.64
N ARG A 4 6.75 -16.79 -16.38
CA ARG A 4 5.43 -16.72 -17.02
C ARG A 4 5.19 -15.28 -17.43
N SER A 5 4.58 -15.07 -18.59
CA SER A 5 4.23 -13.76 -19.12
C SER A 5 2.81 -13.77 -19.69
N GLY A 6 2.24 -12.58 -19.81
CA GLY A 6 0.95 -12.33 -20.42
C GLY A 6 0.84 -10.86 -20.81
N THR A 7 -0.10 -10.53 -21.69
CA THR A 7 -0.31 -9.16 -22.15
C THR A 7 -1.73 -8.74 -21.84
N LYS A 8 -1.90 -7.53 -21.31
CA LYS A 8 -3.20 -6.92 -21.06
C LYS A 8 -3.16 -5.44 -21.40
N TYR A 9 -4.23 -4.96 -22.03
CA TYR A 9 -4.43 -3.53 -22.24
C TYR A 9 -4.85 -2.86 -20.92
N LEU A 10 -4.16 -1.77 -20.58
CA LEU A 10 -4.45 -0.93 -19.43
C LEU A 10 -4.94 0.43 -19.94
N THR A 11 -6.07 0.91 -19.40
CA THR A 11 -6.49 2.30 -19.57
C THR A 11 -5.60 3.22 -18.72
N ALA A 12 -5.63 4.53 -18.96
CA ALA A 12 -5.00 5.46 -18.03
C ALA A 12 -5.64 5.34 -16.64
N GLY A 13 -4.82 5.34 -15.58
CA GLY A 13 -5.27 5.22 -14.19
C GLY A 13 -4.54 4.11 -13.41
N LEU A 14 -4.99 3.90 -12.17
CA LEU A 14 -4.50 2.84 -11.29
C LEU A 14 -5.15 1.50 -11.67
N HIS A 15 -4.40 0.41 -11.53
CA HIS A 15 -4.88 -0.94 -11.79
C HIS A 15 -4.40 -1.89 -10.70
N ASP A 16 -5.28 -2.76 -10.24
CA ASP A 16 -4.94 -3.80 -9.29
C ASP A 16 -4.02 -4.85 -9.94
N ILE A 17 -3.03 -5.29 -9.17
CA ILE A 17 -2.09 -6.35 -9.56
C ILE A 17 -2.11 -7.43 -8.48
N MET A 18 -2.33 -8.68 -8.90
CA MET A 18 -2.24 -9.85 -8.03
C MET A 18 -1.27 -10.86 -8.66
N VAL A 19 -0.25 -11.25 -7.90
CA VAL A 19 0.74 -12.24 -8.34
C VAL A 19 0.79 -13.38 -7.35
N THR A 20 0.45 -14.59 -7.80
CA THR A 20 0.49 -15.79 -6.97
C THR A 20 1.80 -16.53 -7.19
N MET A 21 2.54 -16.77 -6.11
CA MET A 21 3.74 -17.61 -6.08
C MET A 21 3.51 -18.81 -5.16
N PHE A 22 4.13 -19.94 -5.47
CA PHE A 22 4.20 -21.10 -4.59
C PHE A 22 5.63 -21.66 -4.60
N GLU A 23 6.15 -21.96 -3.41
CA GLU A 23 7.37 -22.73 -3.22
C GLU A 23 7.14 -23.86 -2.21
N TRP A 24 7.80 -25.02 -2.39
CA TRP A 24 7.64 -26.17 -1.50
C TRP A 24 8.74 -26.28 -0.42
N GLY A 25 10.00 -26.01 -0.79
CA GLY A 25 11.17 -26.31 0.05
C GLY A 25 11.95 -25.09 0.57
N GLY A 26 11.47 -23.87 0.29
CA GLY A 26 12.12 -22.61 0.66
C GLY A 26 13.23 -22.16 -0.30
N GLY A 27 13.57 -20.88 -0.24
CA GLY A 27 14.70 -20.26 -0.94
C GLY A 27 14.39 -19.75 -2.36
N GLN A 28 13.13 -19.72 -2.76
CA GLN A 28 12.69 -19.15 -4.04
C GLN A 28 12.24 -17.70 -3.84
N GLY A 29 12.52 -16.87 -4.84
CA GLY A 29 12.07 -15.48 -4.89
C GLY A 29 11.05 -15.25 -6.00
N LEU A 30 10.27 -14.18 -5.84
CA LEU A 30 9.39 -13.65 -6.87
C LEU A 30 10.01 -12.37 -7.45
N GLN A 31 10.14 -12.30 -8.76
CA GLN A 31 10.49 -11.09 -9.50
C GLN A 31 9.41 -10.83 -10.54
N VAL A 32 8.89 -9.60 -10.56
CA VAL A 32 7.85 -9.16 -11.50
C VAL A 32 8.43 -8.08 -12.38
N GLU A 33 8.23 -8.22 -13.69
CA GLU A 33 8.74 -7.32 -14.72
C GLU A 33 7.59 -6.86 -15.62
N VAL A 34 7.76 -5.69 -16.22
CA VAL A 34 6.82 -5.09 -17.17
C VAL A 34 7.54 -4.74 -18.47
N ASP A 35 6.84 -4.91 -19.58
CA ASP A 35 7.23 -4.47 -20.92
C ASP A 35 6.00 -3.97 -21.69
N GLY A 36 6.22 -3.09 -22.68
CA GLY A 36 5.11 -2.53 -23.45
C GLY A 36 5.52 -1.49 -24.49
N PRO A 37 4.57 -0.81 -25.13
CA PRO A 37 4.86 0.22 -26.12
C PRO A 37 5.74 1.34 -25.52
N GLY A 38 6.98 1.44 -26.00
CA GLY A 38 7.95 2.42 -25.51
C GLY A 38 8.57 2.11 -24.15
N ILE A 39 8.24 0.97 -23.53
CA ILE A 39 8.77 0.53 -22.23
C ILE A 39 9.59 -0.75 -22.46
N PRO A 40 10.92 -0.73 -22.28
CA PRO A 40 11.72 -1.94 -22.34
C PRO A 40 11.38 -2.83 -21.14
N ARG A 41 11.63 -4.14 -21.29
CA ARG A 41 11.44 -5.09 -20.20
C ARG A 41 12.33 -4.72 -19.00
N MET A 42 11.70 -4.46 -17.86
CA MET A 42 12.37 -4.05 -16.63
C MET A 42 11.58 -4.47 -15.39
N PRO A 43 12.19 -4.54 -14.18
CA PRO A 43 11.44 -4.65 -12.93
C PRO A 43 10.41 -3.53 -12.84
N ILE A 44 9.25 -3.80 -12.24
CA ILE A 44 8.25 -2.75 -12.01
C ILE A 44 8.87 -1.70 -11.07
N PRO A 45 9.00 -0.43 -11.47
CA PRO A 45 9.54 0.61 -10.61
C PRO A 45 8.65 0.84 -9.39
N ASN A 46 9.25 1.12 -8.22
CA ASN A 46 8.46 1.39 -7.01
C ASN A 46 7.61 2.65 -7.15
N GLU A 47 8.03 3.59 -7.99
CA GLU A 47 7.35 4.87 -8.24
C GLU A 47 6.01 4.71 -8.98
N VAL A 48 5.76 3.54 -9.57
CA VAL A 48 4.48 3.21 -10.24
C VAL A 48 3.67 2.15 -9.48
N LEU A 49 4.15 1.75 -8.29
CA LEU A 49 3.42 0.88 -7.38
C LEU A 49 2.73 1.74 -6.33
N PHE A 50 1.51 1.34 -5.99
CA PHE A 50 0.69 1.98 -4.99
C PHE A 50 0.18 0.90 -4.06
N LEU A 51 0.07 1.23 -2.77
CA LEU A 51 -0.73 0.42 -1.87
C LEU A 51 -2.21 0.64 -2.23
N PRO A 52 -3.08 -0.36 -1.99
CA PRO A 52 -4.51 -0.14 -2.08
C PRO A 52 -4.91 1.01 -1.16
N ASP A 53 -6.09 1.60 -1.41
CA ASP A 53 -6.69 2.53 -0.46
C ASP A 53 -6.65 1.90 0.94
N ALA A 54 -6.17 2.67 1.90
CA ALA A 54 -6.21 2.30 3.29
C ALA A 54 -7.65 1.88 3.63
N PRO A 55 -7.87 0.76 4.34
CA PRO A 55 -9.20 0.44 4.83
C PRO A 55 -9.74 1.63 5.61
N ASP A 56 -11.06 1.91 5.57
CA ASP A 56 -11.64 3.08 6.25
C ASP A 56 -11.30 3.19 7.76
N ALA A 57 -10.84 2.09 8.36
CA ALA A 57 -10.42 2.00 9.76
C ALA A 57 -8.90 2.20 10.00
N ASP A 58 -8.09 2.33 8.94
CA ASP A 58 -6.68 2.75 9.02
C ASP A 58 -6.63 4.28 9.03
N LEU A 59 -6.32 4.84 10.20
CA LEU A 59 -6.47 6.27 10.48
C LEU A 59 -5.14 7.02 10.45
N ASN A 60 -4.00 6.33 10.49
CA ASN A 60 -2.68 6.92 10.30
C ASN A 60 -2.08 6.67 8.90
N GLY A 61 -2.71 5.83 8.08
CA GLY A 61 -2.30 5.57 6.70
C GLY A 61 -1.07 4.68 6.58
N ASP A 62 -0.80 3.81 7.56
CA ASP A 62 0.29 2.83 7.50
C ASP A 62 -0.06 1.55 6.72
N GLY A 63 -1.32 1.42 6.32
CA GLY A 63 -1.86 0.30 5.55
C GLY A 63 -2.32 -0.89 6.40
N ILE A 64 -2.31 -0.78 7.73
CA ILE A 64 -2.62 -1.89 8.65
C ILE A 64 -3.57 -1.42 9.75
N VAL A 65 -4.77 -2.03 9.83
CA VAL A 65 -5.67 -1.80 10.98
C VAL A 65 -5.10 -2.45 12.25
N ASN A 66 -4.64 -1.63 13.20
CA ASN A 66 -3.99 -2.05 14.44
C ASN A 66 -4.27 -1.09 15.63
N PHE A 67 -3.52 -1.22 16.73
CA PHE A 67 -3.73 -0.40 17.93
C PHE A 67 -3.38 1.08 17.72
N LEU A 68 -2.50 1.38 16.78
CA LEU A 68 -2.09 2.74 16.46
C LEU A 68 -3.27 3.55 15.90
N ASP A 69 -4.14 2.94 15.09
CA ASP A 69 -5.37 3.61 14.60
C ASP A 69 -6.32 3.99 15.74
N TYR A 70 -6.42 3.12 16.75
CA TYR A 70 -7.20 3.43 17.95
C TYR A 70 -6.61 4.61 18.73
N ALA A 71 -5.27 4.71 18.79
CA ALA A 71 -4.60 5.81 19.44
C ALA A 71 -4.87 7.15 18.72
N ASP A 72 -4.97 7.16 17.39
CA ASP A 72 -5.32 8.36 16.62
C ASP A 72 -6.74 8.86 16.93
N ILE A 73 -7.71 7.94 17.05
CA ILE A 73 -9.07 8.27 17.51
C ILE A 73 -9.02 8.86 18.92
N LEU A 74 -8.31 8.21 19.85
CA LEU A 74 -8.26 8.65 21.23
C LEU A 74 -7.61 10.02 21.37
N ASN A 75 -6.49 10.26 20.68
CA ASN A 75 -5.79 11.55 20.69
C ASN A 75 -6.66 12.64 20.07
N SER A 76 -7.32 12.38 18.94
CA SER A 76 -8.23 13.36 18.33
C SER A 76 -9.40 13.73 19.26
N TYR A 77 -9.95 12.78 20.02
CA TYR A 77 -10.99 13.06 21.00
C TYR A 77 -10.47 13.90 22.17
N VAL A 78 -9.27 13.60 22.68
CA VAL A 78 -8.65 14.38 23.75
C VAL A 78 -8.41 15.82 23.28
N ASP A 79 -7.84 16.00 22.09
CA ASP A 79 -7.46 17.31 21.56
C ASP A 79 -8.67 18.16 21.13
N THR A 80 -9.79 17.55 20.73
CA THR A 80 -10.95 18.30 20.22
C THR A 80 -12.10 18.44 21.22
N VAL A 81 -12.21 17.53 22.19
CA VAL A 81 -13.33 17.51 23.15
C VAL A 81 -12.87 17.77 24.58
N LEU A 82 -11.82 17.09 25.02
CA LEU A 82 -11.38 17.19 26.42
C LEU A 82 -10.45 18.37 26.65
N TRP A 83 -9.72 18.80 25.63
CA TRP A 83 -8.72 19.86 25.70
C TRP A 83 -8.66 20.70 24.40
N PRO A 84 -9.74 21.42 24.05
CA PRO A 84 -9.90 22.04 22.73
C PRO A 84 -9.01 23.25 22.43
N SER A 85 -8.18 23.76 23.36
CA SER A 85 -7.46 25.02 23.12
C SER A 85 -6.05 25.19 23.68
N GLY A 86 -5.51 24.39 24.60
CA GLY A 86 -4.09 24.50 25.02
C GLY A 86 -3.54 25.84 25.53
N GLU A 87 -4.32 26.92 25.46
CA GLU A 87 -3.85 28.31 25.61
C GLU A 87 -4.44 28.99 26.86
N ASP A 88 -5.37 28.35 27.57
CA ASP A 88 -6.00 28.88 28.79
C ASP A 88 -5.31 28.41 30.08
N LEU A 89 -3.98 28.43 30.12
CA LEU A 89 -3.22 28.29 31.38
C LEU A 89 -2.23 29.46 31.53
N LEU A 90 -2.77 30.59 32.01
CA LEU A 90 -2.04 31.57 32.83
C LEU A 90 -2.03 31.13 34.30
#